data_AF-A0A0V0YJW9-F1
#
_entry.id   AF-A0A0V0YJW9-F1
#
_cell.length_a   1.000
_cell.length_b   1.000
_cell.length_c   1.000
_cell.angle_alpha   90.00
_cell.angle_beta   90.00
_cell.angle_gamma   90.00
#
_symmetry.space_group_name_H-M   'P 1'
#
loop_
_entity.id
_entity.type
_entity.pdbx_description
1 polymer ?
#
loop_
_entity_poly.entity_id
_entity_poly.type
_entity_poly.pdbx_seq_one_letter_code
_entity_poly.pdbx_strand_id
1 'polypeptide(L)'
;MGNIFQASNSPKSPIPDLDSVHSVDVFETQRNDNTEIVQNYSNPDIPEDNENLCDYDDNRLGDTMYSRRFIHQLLFKLCEEAECEHTEDIEEIDEEFEKQLSDLWDMSTDEEVINYLMDVDALKLFSFVIECTNKPRLIEMLVGIMVNMICIPHENSDYFKSNRNLW
;
A
#
# COMPACT_ATOMS: atom_id res chain seq x y z
N MET A 1 -29.73 -53.03 26.23
CA MET A 1 -29.09 -53.74 27.36
C MET A 1 -27.73 -54.22 26.86
N GLY A 2 -26.56 -53.87 27.38
CA GLY A 2 -26.16 -53.13 28.57
C GLY A 2 -24.77 -53.66 28.97
N ASN A 3 -23.79 -52.76 29.19
CA ASN A 3 -22.73 -52.81 30.21
C ASN A 3 -21.64 -53.94 30.13
N ILE A 4 -20.33 -53.82 30.42
CA ILE A 4 -19.47 -52.91 31.23
C ILE A 4 -17.98 -53.01 30.78
N PHE A 5 -17.28 -51.87 30.89
CA PHE A 5 -15.85 -51.60 31.13
C PHE A 5 -14.86 -52.75 31.43
N GLN A 6 -13.67 -52.67 30.83
CA GLN A 6 -12.39 -52.93 31.52
C GLN A 6 -11.32 -51.91 31.12
N ALA A 7 -10.61 -51.41 32.14
CA ALA A 7 -9.51 -50.46 32.07
C ALA A 7 -8.16 -51.19 32.07
N SER A 8 -7.15 -50.64 31.37
CA SER A 8 -5.74 -50.90 31.70
C SER A 8 -4.81 -49.75 31.28
N ASN A 9 -4.30 -49.11 32.34
CA ASN A 9 -3.13 -48.27 32.61
C ASN A 9 -2.06 -47.92 31.54
N SER A 10 -1.59 -46.66 31.66
CA SER A 10 -0.51 -45.93 30.97
C SER A 10 0.93 -46.48 31.21
N PRO A 11 1.98 -45.83 30.66
CA PRO A 11 2.62 -44.74 31.43
C PRO A 11 2.83 -43.42 30.67
N LYS A 12 2.59 -42.32 31.40
CA LYS A 12 2.87 -40.92 31.06
C LYS A 12 4.38 -40.66 31.16
N SER A 13 4.94 -39.97 30.17
CA SER A 13 6.27 -39.38 30.23
C SER A 13 6.30 -38.16 31.17
N PRO A 14 7.33 -37.97 32.01
CA PRO A 14 7.40 -36.86 32.97
C PRO A 14 7.92 -35.58 32.32
N ILE A 15 7.24 -34.46 32.56
CA ILE A 15 7.78 -33.10 32.38
C ILE A 15 7.93 -32.52 33.80
N PRO A 16 9.14 -32.16 34.26
CA PRO A 16 9.31 -31.46 35.52
C PRO A 16 9.21 -29.94 35.31
N ASP A 17 8.46 -29.29 36.20
CA ASP A 17 8.34 -27.84 36.33
C ASP A 17 9.55 -27.20 37.03
N LEU A 18 9.82 -25.96 36.61
CA LEU A 18 10.35 -24.77 37.32
C LEU A 18 11.32 -24.95 38.51
N ASP A 19 12.50 -24.31 38.41
CA ASP A 19 12.85 -23.16 39.27
C ASP A 19 14.24 -22.55 38.98
N SER A 20 14.29 -21.22 39.02
CA SER A 20 15.40 -20.39 39.53
C SER A 20 16.53 -19.86 38.60
N VAL A 21 16.38 -18.56 38.28
CA VAL A 21 17.35 -17.46 38.52
C VAL A 21 18.65 -17.37 37.67
N HIS A 22 18.64 -16.36 36.79
CA HIS A 22 19.61 -15.27 36.65
C HIS A 22 21.11 -15.62 36.47
N SER A 23 21.64 -15.38 35.27
CA SER A 23 22.91 -14.66 35.10
C SER A 23 23.01 -14.08 33.70
N VAL A 24 23.26 -12.77 33.69
CA VAL A 24 23.59 -11.94 32.54
C VAL A 24 25.06 -12.24 32.22
N ASP A 25 25.36 -12.74 31.03
CA ASP A 25 26.75 -12.89 30.59
C ASP A 25 27.33 -11.51 30.29
N VAL A 26 27.96 -10.95 31.32
CA VAL A 26 28.89 -9.83 31.25
C VAL A 26 30.18 -10.37 30.64
N PHE A 27 30.45 -10.07 29.37
CA PHE A 27 31.79 -10.25 28.83
C PHE A 27 32.70 -9.13 29.34
N GLU A 28 33.51 -9.49 30.34
CA GLU A 28 34.61 -8.69 30.87
C GLU A 28 35.58 -8.31 29.74
N THR A 29 35.65 -7.02 29.40
CA THR A 29 36.74 -6.49 28.58
C THR A 29 37.95 -6.25 29.48
N GLN A 30 38.98 -7.07 29.31
CA GLN A 30 40.27 -6.84 29.94
C GLN A 30 40.87 -5.53 29.44
N ARG A 31 41.09 -4.61 30.37
CA ARG A 31 41.76 -3.32 30.18
C ARG A 31 43.26 -3.60 30.00
N ASN A 32 43.78 -3.54 28.78
CA ASN A 32 45.22 -3.42 28.59
C ASN A 32 45.60 -1.92 28.59
N ASP A 33 46.59 -1.59 29.42
CA ASP A 33 47.17 -0.26 29.50
C ASP A 33 48.35 -0.20 28.53
N ASN A 34 48.06 0.05 27.25
CA ASN A 34 49.04 0.56 26.30
C ASN A 34 48.47 1.86 25.74
N THR A 35 49.03 2.97 26.22
CA THR A 35 48.80 4.33 25.74
C THR A 35 49.33 4.45 24.30
N GLU A 36 48.58 3.91 23.35
CA GLU A 36 48.68 4.33 21.97
C GLU A 36 48.00 5.68 21.86
N ILE A 37 48.76 6.66 21.39
CA ILE A 37 48.27 7.98 21.02
C ILE A 37 47.23 7.74 19.92
N VAL A 38 45.95 7.73 20.27
CA VAL A 38 44.86 7.73 19.31
C VAL A 38 44.98 9.04 18.56
N GLN A 39 45.63 8.99 17.39
CA GLN A 39 45.54 10.07 16.43
C GLN A 39 44.07 10.24 16.10
N ASN A 40 43.51 11.34 16.58
CA ASN A 40 42.21 11.82 16.16
C ASN A 40 42.32 12.16 14.67
N TYR A 41 42.05 11.17 13.81
CA TYR A 41 41.82 11.40 12.40
C TYR A 41 40.46 12.08 12.28
N SER A 42 40.41 13.37 12.65
CA SER A 42 39.36 14.25 12.17
C SER A 42 39.52 14.30 10.66
N ASN A 43 38.72 13.50 9.95
CA ASN A 43 38.60 13.64 8.51
C ASN A 43 37.89 14.98 8.26
N PRO A 44 38.54 15.99 7.67
CA PRO A 44 37.92 17.30 7.44
C PRO A 44 36.78 17.26 6.43
N ASP A 45 36.53 16.09 5.82
CA ASP A 45 35.56 15.90 4.74
C ASP A 45 34.35 15.03 5.13
N ILE A 46 34.07 14.82 6.43
CA ILE A 46 32.77 14.27 6.84
C ILE A 46 31.86 15.45 7.18
N PRO A 47 30.90 15.82 6.30
CA PRO A 47 29.91 16.81 6.66
C PRO A 47 29.15 16.33 7.90
N GLU A 48 29.17 17.19 8.92
CA GLU A 48 28.44 17.05 10.17
C GLU A 48 26.95 16.89 9.87
N ASP A 49 26.36 15.90 10.54
CA ASP A 49 24.97 15.43 10.42
C ASP A 49 23.98 16.61 10.33
N ASN A 50 23.51 16.93 9.12
CA ASN A 50 22.30 17.73 8.98
C ASN A 50 21.13 16.74 8.94
N GLU A 51 20.60 16.52 10.13
CA GLU A 51 19.29 16.01 10.53
C GLU A 51 18.07 16.61 9.76
N ASN A 52 18.16 16.66 8.43
CA ASN A 52 17.07 16.91 7.50
C ASN A 52 16.90 15.72 6.54
N LEU A 53 16.95 14.50 7.11
CA LEU A 53 16.29 13.36 6.48
C LEU A 53 14.85 13.27 7.01
N CYS A 54 14.11 14.38 6.91
CA CYS A 54 12.73 14.25 6.49
C CYS A 54 12.80 13.75 5.04
N ASP A 55 13.01 12.44 4.90
CA ASP A 55 12.64 11.72 3.70
C ASP A 55 11.12 11.88 3.63
N TYR A 56 10.69 13.04 3.10
CA TYR A 56 9.34 13.26 2.65
C TYR A 56 9.09 12.07 1.75
N ASP A 57 8.33 11.09 2.23
CA ASP A 57 8.05 9.90 1.47
C ASP A 57 7.41 10.38 0.16
N ASP A 58 8.20 10.42 -0.91
CA ASP A 58 7.77 10.86 -2.24
C ASP A 58 6.68 9.93 -2.79
N ASN A 59 6.36 8.86 -2.06
CA ASN A 59 5.21 8.03 -2.34
C ASN A 59 3.91 8.53 -1.70
N ARG A 60 3.95 9.34 -0.63
CA ARG A 60 2.72 9.83 0.01
C ARG A 60 2.04 10.89 -0.85
N LEU A 61 0.72 10.87 -0.83
CA LEU A 61 -0.09 11.87 -1.48
C LEU A 61 -0.47 12.95 -0.46
N GLY A 62 0.16 14.12 -0.56
CA GLY A 62 -0.06 15.25 0.34
C GLY A 62 0.10 14.85 1.81
N ASP A 63 -0.87 15.24 2.64
CA ASP A 63 -0.91 14.90 4.07
C ASP A 63 -1.64 13.57 4.34
N THR A 64 -2.24 12.96 3.31
CA THR A 64 -2.89 11.66 3.44
C THR A 64 -1.91 10.52 3.76
N MET A 65 -2.48 9.35 4.08
CA MET A 65 -1.74 8.09 4.21
C MET A 65 -1.72 7.30 2.88
N TYR A 66 -2.25 7.87 1.80
CA TYR A 66 -2.39 7.18 0.52
C TYR A 66 -1.10 7.21 -0.31
N SER A 67 -0.91 6.19 -1.13
CA SER A 67 0.30 6.00 -1.94
C SER A 67 0.07 6.41 -3.40
N ARG A 68 0.86 7.36 -3.90
CA ARG A 68 0.94 7.74 -5.31
C ARG A 68 1.33 6.57 -6.21
N ARG A 69 2.30 5.74 -5.78
CA ARG A 69 2.70 4.52 -6.53
C ARG A 69 1.55 3.53 -6.66
N PHE A 70 0.77 3.32 -5.60
CA PHE A 70 -0.42 2.46 -5.66
C PHE A 70 -1.40 2.96 -6.74
N ILE A 71 -1.74 4.26 -6.72
CA ILE A 71 -2.63 4.86 -7.71
C ILE A 71 -2.05 4.69 -9.12
N HIS A 72 -0.77 4.99 -9.34
CA HIS A 72 -0.14 4.84 -10.66
C HIS A 72 -0.15 3.40 -11.15
N GLN A 73 0.21 2.44 -10.30
CA GLN A 73 0.18 1.02 -10.67
C GLN A 73 -1.23 0.60 -11.08
N LEU A 74 -2.25 1.09 -10.38
CA LEU A 74 -3.64 0.80 -10.70
C LEU A 74 -4.09 1.46 -12.02
N LEU A 75 -3.69 2.71 -12.27
CA LEU A 75 -3.96 3.39 -13.55
C LEU A 75 -3.25 2.70 -14.71
N PHE A 76 -2.03 2.21 -14.52
CA PHE A 76 -1.34 1.43 -15.56
C PHE A 76 -2.07 0.13 -15.88
N LYS A 77 -2.57 -0.58 -14.87
CA LYS A 77 -3.42 -1.77 -15.09
C LYS A 77 -4.70 -1.43 -15.87
N LEU A 78 -5.30 -0.27 -15.62
CA LEU A 78 -6.45 0.20 -16.42
C LEU A 78 -6.07 0.46 -17.88
N CYS A 79 -4.88 1.00 -18.16
CA CYS A 79 -4.39 1.13 -19.53
C CYS A 79 -4.26 -0.25 -20.21
N GLU A 80 -3.68 -1.23 -19.51
CA GLU A 80 -3.56 -2.60 -20.02
C GLU A 80 -4.94 -3.21 -20.28
N GLU A 81 -5.90 -3.00 -19.37
CA GLU A 81 -7.29 -3.46 -19.53
C GLU A 81 -7.97 -2.84 -20.75
N ALA A 82 -7.71 -1.57 -21.06
CA ALA A 82 -8.28 -0.92 -22.25
C ALA A 82 -7.70 -1.43 -23.57
N GLU A 83 -6.50 -2.02 -23.54
CA GLU A 83 -5.85 -2.62 -24.71
C GLU A 83 -6.20 -4.11 -24.88
N CYS A 84 -6.86 -4.73 -23.91
CA CYS A 84 -7.28 -6.11 -23.98
C CYS A 84 -8.33 -6.34 -25.08
N GLU A 85 -8.15 -7.41 -25.86
CA GLU A 85 -9.19 -7.86 -26.78
C GLU A 85 -10.33 -8.51 -25.99
N HIS A 86 -11.50 -7.90 -26.09
CA HIS A 86 -12.72 -8.39 -25.45
C HIS A 86 -13.53 -9.28 -26.40
N THR A 87 -14.13 -10.31 -25.83
CA THR A 87 -15.13 -11.11 -26.55
C THR A 87 -16.48 -10.38 -26.61
N GLU A 88 -17.41 -10.84 -27.45
CA GLU A 88 -18.77 -10.28 -27.45
C GLU A 88 -19.56 -10.62 -26.17
N ASP A 89 -19.07 -11.57 -25.37
CA ASP A 89 -19.68 -11.99 -24.12
C ASP A 89 -19.32 -11.03 -22.98
N ILE A 90 -20.17 -10.96 -21.96
CA ILE A 90 -19.88 -10.17 -20.75
C ILE A 90 -18.79 -10.88 -19.95
N GLU A 91 -17.73 -10.13 -19.60
CA GLU A 91 -16.61 -10.63 -18.81
C GLU A 91 -16.68 -10.16 -17.34
N GLU A 92 -16.08 -10.96 -16.47
CA GLU A 92 -15.86 -10.60 -15.06
C GLU A 92 -14.49 -9.93 -14.91
N ILE A 93 -14.39 -9.05 -13.90
CA ILE A 93 -13.12 -8.43 -13.52
C ILE A 93 -12.34 -9.39 -12.61
N ASP A 94 -11.01 -9.35 -12.68
CA ASP A 94 -10.13 -10.07 -11.76
C ASP A 94 -10.36 -9.59 -10.31
N GLU A 95 -10.44 -10.53 -9.36
CA GLU A 95 -10.79 -10.24 -7.96
C GLU A 95 -9.79 -9.31 -7.28
N GLU A 96 -8.49 -9.45 -7.55
CA GLU A 96 -7.47 -8.58 -6.96
C GLU A 96 -7.54 -7.19 -7.58
N PHE A 97 -7.78 -7.10 -8.89
CA PHE A 97 -7.98 -5.82 -9.56
C PHE A 97 -9.24 -5.10 -9.08
N GLU A 98 -10.36 -5.82 -8.91
CA GLU A 98 -11.57 -5.29 -8.29
C GLU A 98 -11.29 -4.79 -6.87
N LYS A 99 -10.58 -5.56 -6.06
CA LYS A 99 -10.23 -5.12 -4.69
C LYS A 99 -9.44 -3.81 -4.72
N GLN A 100 -8.44 -3.69 -5.60
CA GLN A 100 -7.64 -2.47 -5.72
C GLN A 100 -8.47 -1.28 -6.21
N LEU A 101 -9.40 -1.48 -7.15
CA LEU A 101 -10.34 -0.45 -7.56
C LEU A 101 -11.32 -0.06 -6.46
N SER A 102 -11.73 -1.02 -5.61
CA SER A 102 -12.57 -0.73 -4.45
C SER A 102 -11.83 0.14 -3.44
N ASP A 103 -10.54 -0.17 -3.19
CA ASP A 103 -9.69 0.66 -2.36
C ASP A 103 -9.58 2.08 -2.95
N LEU A 104 -9.40 2.22 -4.28
CA LEU A 104 -9.38 3.54 -4.95
C LEU A 104 -10.73 4.26 -4.88
N TRP A 105 -11.85 3.54 -4.99
CA TRP A 105 -13.18 4.10 -4.81
C TRP A 105 -13.28 4.77 -3.45
N ASP A 106 -12.94 4.07 -2.37
CA ASP A 106 -13.00 4.63 -1.03
C ASP A 106 -12.07 5.85 -0.87
N MET A 107 -10.85 5.77 -1.42
CA MET A 107 -9.90 6.89 -1.45
C MET A 107 -10.43 8.10 -2.21
N SER A 108 -11.22 7.90 -3.27
CA SER A 108 -11.75 8.99 -4.11
C SER A 108 -12.79 9.87 -3.41
N THR A 109 -13.08 9.64 -2.14
CA THR A 109 -13.85 10.57 -1.30
C THR A 109 -13.00 11.69 -0.70
N ASP A 110 -11.68 11.55 -0.75
CA ASP A 110 -10.70 12.53 -0.27
C ASP A 110 -10.33 13.54 -1.37
N GLU A 111 -10.29 14.82 -1.00
CA GLU A 111 -10.03 15.94 -1.90
C GLU A 111 -8.61 15.90 -2.50
N GLU A 112 -7.59 15.51 -1.72
CA GLU A 112 -6.22 15.41 -2.22
C GLU A 112 -6.08 14.28 -3.24
N VAL A 113 -6.80 13.16 -3.04
CA VAL A 113 -6.86 12.05 -4.00
C VAL A 113 -7.52 12.48 -5.29
N ILE A 114 -8.64 13.19 -5.23
CA ILE A 114 -9.32 13.68 -6.43
C ILE A 114 -8.42 14.63 -7.21
N ASN A 115 -7.76 15.57 -6.55
CA ASN A 115 -6.82 16.47 -7.23
C ASN A 115 -5.76 15.71 -7.98
N TYR A 116 -5.17 14.73 -7.32
CA TYR A 116 -4.15 13.92 -7.93
C TYR A 116 -4.65 13.17 -9.15
N LEU A 117 -5.85 12.58 -9.06
CA LEU A 117 -6.49 11.90 -10.19
C LEU A 117 -6.79 12.87 -11.35
N MET A 118 -7.19 14.11 -11.05
CA MET A 118 -7.41 15.15 -12.06
C MET A 118 -6.10 15.58 -12.73
N ASP A 119 -5.02 15.74 -11.95
CA ASP A 119 -3.70 16.14 -12.44
C ASP A 119 -3.08 15.11 -13.39
N VAL A 120 -3.31 13.82 -13.14
CA VAL A 120 -2.84 12.72 -14.00
C VAL A 120 -3.82 12.36 -15.12
N ASP A 121 -4.83 13.22 -15.37
CA ASP A 121 -5.81 13.04 -16.44
C ASP A 121 -6.64 11.73 -16.31
N ALA A 122 -6.85 11.23 -15.09
CA ALA A 122 -7.52 9.95 -14.86
C ALA A 122 -8.96 9.91 -15.41
N LEU A 123 -9.68 11.05 -15.44
CA LEU A 123 -11.01 11.12 -16.06
C LEU A 123 -11.01 10.69 -17.53
N LYS A 124 -9.98 11.09 -18.30
CA LYS A 124 -9.84 10.67 -19.71
C LYS A 124 -9.62 9.18 -19.82
N LEU A 125 -8.74 8.65 -18.99
CA LEU A 125 -8.46 7.22 -18.94
C LEU A 125 -9.72 6.43 -18.58
N PHE A 126 -10.46 6.85 -17.56
CA PHE A 126 -11.68 6.17 -17.14
C PHE A 126 -12.75 6.18 -18.24
N SER A 127 -12.99 7.33 -18.88
CA SER A 127 -13.91 7.40 -20.03
C SER A 127 -13.49 6.44 -21.15
N PHE A 128 -12.18 6.41 -21.48
CA PHE A 128 -11.67 5.52 -22.52
C PHE A 128 -11.85 4.03 -22.16
N VAL A 129 -11.52 3.63 -20.93
CA VAL A 129 -11.71 2.24 -20.46
C VAL A 129 -13.18 1.85 -20.51
N ILE A 130 -14.10 2.74 -20.10
CA ILE A 130 -15.55 2.50 -20.15
C ILE A 130 -16.04 2.26 -21.58
N GLU A 131 -15.49 2.96 -22.57
CA GLU A 131 -15.84 2.77 -23.98
C GLU A 131 -15.32 1.45 -24.56
N CYS A 132 -14.19 0.95 -24.05
CA CYS A 132 -13.54 -0.25 -24.56
C CYS A 132 -13.99 -1.54 -23.87
N THR A 133 -14.30 -1.50 -22.57
CA THR A 133 -14.53 -2.72 -21.77
C THR A 133 -15.94 -3.29 -21.89
N ASN A 134 -16.06 -4.61 -21.86
CA ASN A 134 -17.34 -5.35 -21.75
C ASN A 134 -17.64 -5.81 -20.31
N LYS A 135 -16.87 -5.35 -19.31
CA LYS A 135 -16.98 -5.74 -17.89
C LYS A 135 -17.88 -4.78 -17.11
N PRO A 136 -19.14 -5.13 -16.79
CA PRO A 136 -20.10 -4.20 -16.19
C PRO A 136 -19.68 -3.72 -14.80
N ARG A 137 -19.02 -4.59 -14.03
CA ARG A 137 -18.52 -4.26 -12.70
C ARG A 137 -17.42 -3.20 -12.76
N LEU A 138 -16.50 -3.31 -13.72
CA LEU A 138 -15.46 -2.30 -13.94
C LEU A 138 -16.09 -0.94 -14.28
N ILE A 139 -17.08 -0.93 -15.19
CA ILE A 139 -17.79 0.30 -15.57
C ILE A 139 -18.46 0.94 -14.36
N GLU A 140 -19.17 0.16 -13.54
CA GLU A 140 -19.82 0.65 -12.31
C GLU A 140 -18.81 1.33 -11.39
N MET A 141 -17.65 0.71 -11.18
CA MET A 141 -16.60 1.23 -10.31
C MET A 141 -15.97 2.51 -10.82
N LEU A 142 -15.63 2.56 -12.11
CA LEU A 142 -15.07 3.74 -12.73
C LEU A 142 -16.06 4.90 -12.71
N VAL A 143 -17.34 4.67 -13.03
CA VAL A 143 -18.38 5.70 -12.94
C VAL A 143 -18.55 6.20 -11.51
N GLY A 144 -18.52 5.31 -10.51
CA GLY A 144 -18.59 5.69 -9.09
C GLY A 144 -17.46 6.63 -8.67
N ILE A 145 -16.22 6.30 -9.04
CA ILE A 145 -15.04 7.14 -8.81
C ILE A 145 -15.18 8.49 -9.53
N MET A 146 -15.57 8.47 -10.82
CA MET A 146 -15.74 9.69 -11.61
C MET A 146 -16.79 10.64 -10.99
N VAL A 147 -17.89 10.09 -10.46
CA VAL A 147 -18.91 10.90 -9.77
C VAL A 147 -18.29 11.62 -8.57
N ASN A 148 -17.49 10.94 -7.75
CA ASN A 148 -16.81 11.60 -6.62
C ASN A 148 -15.88 12.73 -7.11
N MET A 149 -15.10 12.47 -8.17
CA MET A 149 -14.19 13.46 -8.77
C MET A 149 -14.91 14.70 -9.32
N ILE A 150 -16.13 14.55 -9.85
CA ILE A 150 -16.90 15.64 -10.45
C ILE A 150 -17.74 16.39 -9.40
N CYS A 151 -18.24 15.68 -8.39
CA CYS A 151 -19.17 16.25 -7.40
C CYS A 151 -18.48 16.94 -6.22
N ILE A 152 -17.22 16.62 -5.93
CA ILE A 152 -16.47 17.34 -4.90
C ILE A 152 -16.06 18.71 -5.45
N PRO A 153 -16.46 19.82 -4.79
CA PRO A 153 -16.21 21.17 -5.28
C PRO A 153 -14.72 21.47 -5.25
N HIS A 154 -14.04 21.22 -6.36
CA HIS A 154 -12.63 21.52 -6.53
C HIS A 154 -12.40 22.76 -7.39
N GLU A 155 -11.25 23.42 -7.24
CA GLU A 155 -10.80 24.55 -8.05
C GLU A 155 -10.64 24.23 -9.56
N ASN A 156 -10.82 22.97 -9.97
CA ASN A 156 -10.61 22.44 -11.31
C ASN A 156 -11.69 22.83 -12.34
N SER A 157 -12.36 23.98 -12.17
CA SER A 157 -13.35 24.48 -13.15
C SER A 157 -12.76 24.63 -14.55
N ASP A 158 -11.45 24.90 -14.63
CA ASP A 158 -10.73 25.06 -15.88
C ASP A 158 -10.40 23.73 -16.56
N TYR A 159 -10.24 22.64 -15.79
CA TYR A 159 -10.12 21.29 -16.33
C TYR A 159 -11.37 20.93 -17.13
N PHE A 160 -12.56 21.10 -16.53
CA PHE A 160 -13.83 20.77 -17.18
C PHE A 160 -14.10 21.67 -18.41
N LYS A 161 -13.72 22.95 -18.37
CA LYS A 161 -13.82 23.85 -19.53
C LYS A 161 -12.90 23.42 -20.67
N SER A 162 -11.69 22.99 -20.35
CA SER A 162 -10.68 22.60 -21.35
C SER A 162 -11.01 21.23 -21.97
N ASN A 163 -11.68 20.37 -21.21
CA ASN A 163 -11.98 18.99 -21.59
C ASN A 163 -13.47 18.76 -21.93
N ARG A 164 -14.21 19.79 -22.37
CA ARG A 164 -15.64 19.65 -22.73
C ARG A 164 -15.94 18.66 -23.85
N ASN A 165 -14.94 18.24 -24.62
CA ASN A 165 -15.11 17.27 -25.70
C ASN A 165 -15.02 15.81 -25.23
N LEU A 166 -14.79 15.56 -23.93
CA LEU A 166 -14.76 14.21 -23.34
C LEU A 166 -16.16 13.65 -23.00
N TRP A 167 -17.22 14.42 -23.25
CA TRP A 167 -18.60 14.09 -22.90
C TRP A 167 -19.53 14.37 -24.09
#